data_AF-R7UIN8-F1
#
_entry.id   AF-R7UIN8-F1
#
_cell.length_a   1.000
_cell.length_b   1.000
_cell.length_c   1.000
_cell.angle_alpha   90.00
_cell.angle_beta   90.00
_cell.angle_gamma   90.00
#
_symmetry.space_group_name_H-M   'P 1'
#
loop_
_entity.id
_entity.type
_entity.pdbx_description
1 polymer ?
#
loop_
_entity_poly.entity_id
_entity_poly.type
_entity_poly.pdbx_seq_one_letter_code
_entity_poly.pdbx_strand_id
1 'polypeptide(L)'
;MTVICLLDRSLLQLDSALSMPRVAWSKADTKKINDHYSEYFDLQSKRNQGCLPSKQEILEFLKSNNITSISHLDSQAQYLKIRAKIFNERKERRRKVEIKIQAFQV
;
A
#
# COMPACT_ATOMS: atom_id res chain seq x y z
N MET A 1 15.15 -7.93 19.57
CA MET A 1 15.65 -6.85 18.67
C MET A 1 14.50 -6.42 17.77
N THR A 2 13.82 -5.32 18.12
CA THR A 2 12.65 -4.83 17.37
C THR A 2 13.17 -3.90 16.27
N VAL A 3 13.30 -4.41 15.05
CA VAL A 3 13.55 -3.56 13.88
C VAL A 3 12.25 -2.80 13.61
N ILE A 4 12.05 -1.70 14.33
CA ILE A 4 10.99 -0.75 14.03
C ILE A 4 11.35 -0.18 12.66
N CYS A 5 10.59 -0.57 11.65
CA CYS A 5 10.72 -0.13 10.26
C CYS A 5 10.63 1.41 10.20
N LEU A 6 11.76 2.12 10.36
CA LEU A 6 11.95 3.58 10.28
C LEU A 6 11.49 4.22 8.94
N LEU A 7 10.96 3.40 8.02
CA LEU A 7 10.54 3.80 6.68
C LEU A 7 9.11 4.39 6.62
N ASP A 8 8.30 4.27 7.67
CA ASP A 8 6.94 4.83 7.68
C ASP A 8 6.92 6.37 7.66
N ARG A 9 7.95 7.02 8.23
CA ARG A 9 8.03 8.50 8.27
C ARG A 9 8.32 9.10 6.89
N SER A 10 9.08 8.40 6.04
CA SER A 10 9.47 8.88 4.71
C SER A 10 8.29 8.92 3.73
N LEU A 11 7.31 8.02 3.85
CA LEU A 11 6.13 7.97 2.97
C LEU A 11 5.14 9.11 3.26
N LEU A 12 4.94 9.46 4.53
CA LEU A 12 4.15 10.63 4.93
C LEU A 12 4.79 11.96 4.50
N GLN A 13 6.13 12.02 4.45
CA GLN A 13 6.85 13.17 3.90
C GLN A 13 6.84 13.18 2.36
N LEU A 14 6.80 12.04 1.69
CA LEU A 14 6.78 11.94 0.22
C LEU A 14 5.49 12.49 -0.39
N ASP A 15 4.32 12.27 0.24
CA ASP A 15 3.05 12.88 -0.22
C ASP A 15 3.04 14.41 -0.05
N SER A 16 3.84 14.96 0.88
CA SER A 16 3.94 16.40 1.12
C SER A 16 5.03 17.09 0.30
N ALA A 17 6.09 16.36 -0.10
CA ALA A 17 7.28 16.93 -0.73
C ALA A 17 7.38 16.68 -2.25
N LEU A 18 6.63 15.71 -2.79
CA LEU A 18 6.63 15.41 -4.21
C LEU A 18 5.19 15.44 -4.74
N SER A 19 4.91 16.41 -5.61
CA SER A 19 3.72 16.49 -6.46
C SER A 19 3.62 15.25 -7.37
N MET A 20 3.37 14.09 -6.79
CA MET A 20 3.22 12.84 -7.51
C MET A 20 1.81 12.81 -8.12
N PRO A 21 1.67 12.68 -9.46
CA PRO A 21 0.38 12.74 -10.15
C PRO A 21 -0.65 11.82 -9.49
N ARG A 22 -1.89 12.29 -9.27
CA ARG A 22 -2.96 11.43 -8.75
C ARG A 22 -3.18 10.29 -9.74
N VAL A 23 -3.00 9.06 -9.29
CA VAL A 23 -3.25 7.86 -10.11
C VAL A 23 -4.69 7.44 -9.91
N ALA A 24 -5.45 7.42 -11.00
CA ALA A 24 -6.77 6.81 -11.03
C ALA A 24 -6.60 5.29 -11.14
N TRP A 25 -6.73 4.59 -10.01
CA TRP A 25 -6.59 3.13 -9.99
C TRP A 25 -7.82 2.45 -10.57
N SER A 26 -7.61 1.60 -11.58
CA SER A 26 -8.68 0.75 -12.11
C SER A 26 -9.14 -0.28 -11.07
N LYS A 27 -10.38 -0.76 -11.18
CA LYS A 27 -10.89 -1.85 -10.33
C LYS A 27 -10.07 -3.13 -10.52
N ALA A 28 -9.67 -3.43 -11.75
CA ALA A 28 -8.87 -4.60 -12.08
C ALA A 28 -7.48 -4.54 -11.44
N ASP A 29 -6.79 -3.41 -11.53
CA ASP A 29 -5.47 -3.23 -10.92
C ASP A 29 -5.55 -3.23 -9.39
N THR A 30 -6.57 -2.58 -8.83
CA THR A 30 -6.82 -2.61 -7.38
C THR A 30 -7.04 -4.02 -6.89
N LYS A 31 -7.80 -4.85 -7.64
CA LYS A 31 -8.00 -6.26 -7.31
C LYS A 31 -6.69 -7.05 -7.33
N LYS A 32 -5.87 -6.91 -8.38
CA LYS A 32 -4.54 -7.57 -8.46
C LYS A 32 -3.64 -7.22 -7.28
N ILE A 33 -3.57 -5.94 -6.91
CA ILE A 33 -2.78 -5.47 -5.76
C ILE A 33 -3.34 -6.06 -4.47
N ASN A 34 -4.66 -6.04 -4.29
CA ASN A 34 -5.30 -6.56 -3.08
C ASN A 34 -5.13 -8.06 -2.90
N ASP A 35 -5.24 -8.82 -3.99
CA ASP A 35 -5.07 -10.27 -3.99
C ASP A 35 -3.61 -10.65 -3.68
N HIS A 36 -2.65 -9.99 -4.35
CA HIS A 36 -1.23 -10.29 -4.19
C HIS A 36 -0.67 -9.87 -2.83
N TYR A 37 -1.06 -8.70 -2.31
CA TYR A 37 -0.58 -8.16 -1.03
C TYR A 37 -1.57 -8.39 0.13
N SER A 38 -2.44 -9.39 0.01
CA SER A 38 -3.46 -9.73 1.02
C SER A 38 -2.90 -9.81 2.45
N GLU A 39 -1.71 -10.38 2.62
CA GLU A 39 -1.00 -10.48 3.91
C GLU A 39 -0.63 -9.13 4.54
N TYR A 40 -0.49 -8.06 3.75
CA TYR A 40 -0.24 -6.70 4.26
C TYR A 40 -1.52 -5.99 4.68
N PHE A 41 -2.69 -6.56 4.35
CA PHE A 41 -4.02 -6.02 4.68
C PHE A 41 -4.72 -6.77 5.80
N ASP A 42 -4.41 -8.06 5.98
CA ASP A 42 -5.00 -8.88 7.03
C ASP A 42 -4.56 -8.40 8.42
N LEU A 43 -5.52 -8.18 9.32
CA LEU A 43 -5.27 -7.68 10.68
C LEU A 43 -4.51 -8.70 11.54
N GLN A 44 -4.67 -9.99 11.27
CA GLN A 44 -4.00 -11.05 12.04
C GLN A 44 -2.58 -11.35 11.52
N SER A 45 -2.22 -10.84 10.35
CA SER A 45 -0.91 -11.04 9.75
C SER A 45 0.17 -10.23 10.45
N LYS A 46 1.32 -10.88 10.72
CA LYS A 46 2.54 -10.22 11.22
C LYS A 46 3.04 -9.12 10.27
N ARG A 47 2.80 -9.25 8.96
CA ARG A 47 3.18 -8.23 7.95
C ARG A 47 2.34 -6.95 8.06
N ASN A 48 1.13 -7.03 8.61
CA ASN A 48 0.33 -5.86 8.97
C ASN A 48 0.77 -5.22 10.30
N GLN A 49 1.84 -5.66 10.96
CA GLN A 49 2.25 -5.07 12.25
C GLN A 49 3.36 -4.01 12.13
N GLY A 50 3.95 -3.79 10.97
CA GLY A 50 4.96 -2.71 10.88
C GLY A 50 5.68 -2.50 9.57
N CYS A 51 5.64 -3.41 8.61
CA CYS A 51 6.47 -3.26 7.41
C CYS A 51 5.63 -3.38 6.14
N LEU A 52 5.78 -2.40 5.26
CA LEU A 52 5.29 -2.47 3.88
C LEU A 52 6.17 -3.41 3.05
N PRO A 53 5.70 -3.86 1.87
CA PRO A 53 6.53 -4.66 1.00
C PRO A 53 7.82 -3.92 0.62
N SER A 54 8.89 -4.70 0.48
CA SER A 54 10.18 -4.22 0.04
C SER A 54 10.13 -3.73 -1.41
N LYS A 55 11.12 -2.91 -1.80
CA LYS A 55 11.26 -2.47 -3.20
C LYS A 55 11.40 -3.66 -4.15
N GLN A 56 12.11 -4.70 -3.74
CA GLN A 56 12.33 -5.88 -4.56
C GLN A 56 11.03 -6.66 -4.81
N GLU A 57 10.25 -6.93 -3.75
CA GLU A 57 8.93 -7.58 -3.87
C GLU A 57 8.01 -6.80 -4.83
N ILE A 58 7.99 -5.47 -4.73
CA ILE A 58 7.17 -4.64 -5.61
C ILE A 58 7.63 -4.70 -7.07
N LEU A 59 8.94 -4.70 -7.32
CA LEU A 59 9.47 -4.80 -8.67
C LEU A 59 9.22 -6.19 -9.27
N GLU A 60 9.32 -7.25 -8.49
CA GLU A 60 8.98 -8.62 -8.92
C GLU A 60 7.49 -8.76 -9.27
N PHE A 61 6.62 -8.16 -8.45
CA PHE A 61 5.20 -8.06 -8.74
C PHE A 61 4.93 -7.35 -10.08
N LEU A 62 5.58 -6.20 -10.31
CA LEU A 62 5.41 -5.41 -11.54
C LEU A 62 5.96 -6.11 -12.80
N LYS A 63 7.00 -6.95 -12.66
CA LYS A 63 7.50 -7.76 -13.77
C LYS A 63 6.49 -8.83 -14.21
N SER A 64 5.79 -9.42 -13.24
CA SER A 64 4.87 -10.54 -13.49
C SER A 64 3.42 -10.09 -13.73
N ASN A 65 3.08 -8.85 -13.37
CA ASN A 65 1.73 -8.31 -13.47
C ASN A 65 1.76 -6.97 -14.20
N ASN A 66 1.05 -6.90 -15.32
CA ASN A 66 0.82 -5.63 -15.99
C ASN A 66 -0.21 -4.80 -15.20
N ILE A 67 0.23 -3.65 -14.67
CA ILE A 67 -0.59 -2.67 -13.96
C ILE A 67 -0.76 -1.44 -14.87
N THR A 68 -1.88 -1.38 -15.56
CA THR A 68 -2.12 -0.35 -16.60
C THR A 68 -2.22 1.05 -16.02
N SER A 69 -2.71 1.17 -14.78
CA SER A 69 -2.86 2.47 -14.09
C SER A 69 -1.54 3.23 -13.90
N ILE A 70 -0.39 2.56 -13.94
CA ILE A 70 0.93 3.17 -13.69
C ILE A 70 2.00 2.82 -14.74
N SER A 71 1.65 2.06 -15.79
CA SER A 71 2.61 1.55 -16.77
C SER A 71 3.36 2.64 -17.55
N HIS A 72 2.81 3.85 -17.59
CA HIS A 72 3.41 5.02 -18.26
C HIS A 72 4.44 5.77 -17.38
N LEU A 73 4.56 5.42 -16.11
CA LEU A 73 5.48 6.06 -15.16
C LEU A 73 6.85 5.40 -15.20
N ASP A 74 7.89 6.10 -14.74
CA ASP A 74 9.21 5.51 -14.53
C ASP A 74 9.19 4.45 -13.41
N SER A 75 10.17 3.54 -13.40
CA SER A 75 10.22 2.42 -12.47
C SER A 75 10.25 2.84 -10.99
N GLN A 76 10.84 4.00 -10.67
CA GLN A 76 10.87 4.51 -9.30
C GLN A 76 9.50 5.03 -8.88
N ALA A 77 8.83 5.78 -9.75
CA ALA A 77 7.47 6.25 -9.54
C ALA A 77 6.47 5.08 -9.45
N GLN A 78 6.57 4.07 -10.31
CA GLN A 78 5.73 2.86 -10.25
C GLN A 78 5.84 2.17 -8.88
N TYR A 79 7.07 1.94 -8.42
CA TYR A 79 7.32 1.37 -7.11
C TYR A 79 6.70 2.20 -5.99
N LEU A 80 6.93 3.52 -5.97
CA LEU A 80 6.38 4.41 -4.95
C LEU A 80 4.85 4.42 -4.96
N LYS A 81 4.23 4.37 -6.16
CA LYS A 81 2.77 4.35 -6.31
C LYS A 81 2.15 3.05 -5.78
N ILE A 82 2.74 1.89 -6.06
CA ILE A 82 2.27 0.62 -5.48
C ILE A 82 2.41 0.65 -3.96
N ARG A 83 3.57 1.10 -3.46
CA ARG A 83 3.83 1.15 -2.01
C ARG A 83 2.83 2.07 -1.28
N ALA A 84 2.55 3.25 -1.85
CA ALA A 84 1.56 4.18 -1.32
C ALA A 84 0.13 3.61 -1.40
N LYS A 85 -0.22 2.91 -2.50
CA LYS A 85 -1.52 2.26 -2.65
C LYS A 85 -1.76 1.22 -1.54
N ILE A 86 -0.77 0.37 -1.27
CA ILE A 86 -0.85 -0.64 -0.19
C ILE A 86 -0.99 0.04 1.18
N PHE A 87 -0.21 1.08 1.45
CA PHE A 87 -0.34 1.84 2.69
C PHE A 87 -1.76 2.43 2.88
N ASN A 88 -2.31 3.05 1.84
CA ASN A 88 -3.63 3.67 1.88
C ASN A 88 -4.75 2.64 2.06
N GLU A 89 -4.70 1.52 1.35
CA GLU A 89 -5.66 0.42 1.51
C GLU A 89 -5.62 -0.17 2.94
N ARG A 90 -4.42 -0.33 3.51
CA ARG A 90 -4.25 -0.78 4.91
C ARG A 90 -4.85 0.22 5.90
N LYS A 91 -4.56 1.52 5.73
CA LYS A 91 -5.11 2.60 6.57
C LYS A 91 -6.64 2.64 6.50
N GLU A 92 -7.20 2.53 5.29
CA GLU A 92 -8.65 2.55 5.08
C GLU A 92 -9.34 1.34 5.71
N ARG A 93 -8.75 0.14 5.61
CA ARG A 93 -9.28 -1.06 6.28
C ARG A 93 -9.31 -0.93 7.80
N ARG A 94 -8.23 -0.39 8.40
CA ARG A 94 -8.18 -0.11 9.85
C ARG A 94 -9.27 0.87 10.27
N ARG A 95 -9.42 1.98 9.54
CA ARG A 95 -10.46 2.97 9.79
C ARG A 95 -11.87 2.37 9.74
N LYS A 96 -12.16 1.50 8.77
CA LYS A 96 -13.46 0.81 8.67
C LYS A 96 -13.74 -0.11 9.86
N VAL A 97 -12.71 -0.76 10.39
CA VAL A 97 -12.81 -1.62 11.58
C VAL A 97 -13.08 -0.77 12.83
N GLU A 98 -12.35 0.33 12.99
CA GLU A 98 -12.55 1.28 14.09
C GLU A 98 -13.98 1.86 14.10
N ILE A 99 -14.48 2.30 12.94
CA ILE A 99 -15.86 2.81 12.82
C ILE A 99 -16.88 1.73 13.18
N LYS A 100 -16.68 0.47 12.74
CA LYS A 100 -17.58 -0.63 13.11
C LYS A 100 -17.58 -0.85 14.62
N ILE A 101 -16.41 -0.91 15.26
CA ILE A 101 -16.30 -1.09 16.71
C ILE A 101 -17.03 0.03 17.46
N GLN A 102 -16.86 1.28 17.03
CA GLN A 102 -17.55 2.43 17.62
C GLN A 102 -19.07 2.35 17.45
N ALA A 103 -19.56 1.86 16.30
CA ALA A 103 -21.00 1.69 16.05
C ALA A 103 -21.66 0.59 16.90
N PHE A 104 -20.90 -0.38 17.40
CA PHE A 104 -21.39 -1.43 18.30
C PHE A 104 -21.30 -1.07 19.79
N GLN A 105 -20.67 0.06 20.14
CA GLN A 105 -20.52 0.54 21.51
C GLN A 105 -21.60 1.57 21.92
N VAL A 106 -22.61 1.79 21.07
CA VAL A 106 -23.79 2.63 21.31
C VAL A 106 -25.02 1.75 21.48
#